data_AF-A0A7C4ZP11-F1
#
_entry.id   AF-A0A7C4ZP11-F1
#
_cell.length_a   1.000
_cell.length_b   1.000
_cell.length_c   1.000
_cell.angle_alpha   90.00
_cell.angle_beta   90.00
_cell.angle_gamma   90.00
#
_symmetry.space_group_name_H-M   'P 1'
#
loop_
_entity.id
_entity.type
_entity.pdbx_description
1 polymer ?
#
loop_
_entity_poly.entity_id
_entity_poly.type
_entity_poly.pdbx_seq_one_letter_code
_entity_poly.pdbx_strand_id
1 'polypeptide(L)'
;MNEIIAILIAAIISWLNFVLIDIWMGLPEAPGVRGAKVIGKSIEKRGGDLGGGYFSGNIVCSPDASAGTLLASCGYYGFGGPEGGLIAALFVYFGNRMCADPGYAG
;
A
#
# COMPACT_ATOMS: atom_id res chain seq x y z
N MET A 1 21.75 20.81 -9.15
CA MET A 1 20.27 20.97 -9.18
C MET A 1 19.87 21.56 -7.84
N ASN A 2 19.09 22.63 -7.81
CA ASN A 2 18.69 23.25 -6.54
C ASN A 2 17.83 22.23 -5.76
N GLU A 3 18.18 21.92 -4.51
CA GLU A 3 17.54 20.83 -3.75
C GLU A 3 16.03 21.01 -3.62
N ILE A 4 15.57 22.26 -3.50
CA ILE A 4 14.15 22.63 -3.49
C ILE A 4 13.45 22.23 -4.81
N ILE A 5 14.12 22.45 -5.94
CA ILE A 5 13.61 22.06 -7.27
C ILE A 5 13.57 20.54 -7.39
N ALA A 6 14.59 19.84 -6.87
CA ALA A 6 14.62 18.37 -6.86
C ALA A 6 13.46 17.77 -6.05
N ILE A 7 13.17 18.33 -4.88
CA ILE A 7 12.05 17.91 -4.02
C ILE A 7 10.71 18.13 -4.73
N LEU A 8 10.52 19.30 -5.35
CA LEU A 8 9.30 19.61 -6.10
C LEU A 8 9.08 18.62 -7.26
N ILE A 9 10.14 18.33 -8.03
CA ILE A 9 10.08 17.37 -9.13
C ILE A 9 9.78 15.97 -8.61
N ALA A 10 10.45 15.53 -7.54
CA ALA A 10 10.21 14.23 -6.93
C ALA A 10 8.78 14.08 -6.39
N ALA A 11 8.21 15.13 -5.79
CA ALA A 11 6.84 15.13 -5.30
C ALA A 11 5.82 14.99 -6.44
N ILE A 12 6.00 15.74 -7.54
CA ILE A 12 5.12 15.67 -8.71
C ILE A 12 5.20 14.28 -9.35
N ILE A 13 6.41 13.75 -9.55
CA ILE A 13 6.62 12.41 -10.14
C ILE A 13 5.99 11.33 -9.24
N SER A 14 6.18 11.42 -7.93
CA SER A 14 5.60 10.45 -6.98
C SER A 14 4.08 10.51 -6.98
N TRP A 15 3.50 11.71 -7.01
CA TRP A 15 2.05 11.91 -7.09
C TRP A 15 1.47 11.35 -8.40
N LEU A 16 2.09 11.64 -9.55
CA LEU A 16 1.66 11.10 -10.83
C LEU A 16 1.76 9.57 -10.85
N ASN A 17 2.84 9.01 -10.31
CA ASN A 17 3.01 7.56 -10.25
C ASN A 17 1.94 6.91 -9.36
N PHE A 18 1.65 7.51 -8.20
CA PHE A 18 0.57 7.09 -7.32
C PHE A 18 -0.79 7.13 -8.03
N VAL A 19 -1.17 8.26 -8.63
CA VAL A 19 -2.46 8.41 -9.33
C VAL A 19 -2.59 7.45 -10.51
N LEU A 20 -1.52 7.28 -11.30
CA LEU A 20 -1.54 6.38 -12.45
C LEU A 20 -1.66 4.91 -12.04
N ILE A 21 -0.91 4.48 -11.02
CA ILE A 21 -1.00 3.11 -10.51
C ILE A 21 -2.37 2.87 -9.89
N ASP A 22 -2.91 3.83 -9.13
CA ASP A 22 -4.21 3.73 -8.49
C ASP A 22 -5.35 3.56 -9.53
N ILE A 23 -5.34 4.41 -10.58
CA ILE A 23 -6.29 4.32 -11.69
C ILE A 23 -6.10 3.03 -12.50
N TRP A 24 -4.86 2.64 -12.79
CA TRP A 24 -4.57 1.50 -13.68
C TRP A 24 -4.73 0.14 -13.00
N MET A 25 -4.41 0.04 -11.71
CA MET A 25 -4.63 -1.17 -10.92
C MET A 25 -6.05 -1.28 -10.39
N GLY A 26 -6.85 -0.22 -10.49
CA GLY A 26 -8.26 -0.23 -10.10
C GLY A 26 -8.41 -0.62 -8.64
N LEU A 27 -7.95 0.21 -7.71
CA LEU A 27 -8.17 -0.05 -6.29
C LEU A 27 -9.66 -0.33 -6.06
N PRO A 28 -10.00 -1.41 -5.34
CA PRO A 28 -11.37 -1.89 -5.25
C PRO A 28 -12.28 -0.85 -4.57
N GLU A 29 -13.46 -0.64 -5.17
CA GLU A 29 -14.51 0.22 -4.63
C GLU A 29 -15.09 -0.29 -3.30
N ALA A 30 -14.80 -1.54 -2.92
CA ALA A 30 -15.31 -2.18 -1.71
C ALA A 30 -14.18 -2.56 -0.74
N PRO A 31 -14.29 -2.20 0.56
CA PRO A 31 -13.38 -2.68 1.60
C PRO A 31 -13.56 -4.17 1.84
N GLY A 32 -12.47 -4.92 1.91
CA GLY A 32 -12.54 -6.36 2.16
C GLY A 32 -11.22 -7.07 1.94
N VAL A 33 -10.18 -6.76 2.70
CA VAL A 33 -8.97 -7.61 2.77
C VAL A 33 -9.17 -8.69 3.83
N ARG A 34 -8.77 -9.94 3.56
CA ARG A 34 -9.03 -11.10 4.46
C ARG A 34 -8.54 -10.87 5.89
N GLY A 35 -7.46 -10.11 6.05
CA GLY A 35 -6.90 -9.74 7.35
C GLY A 35 -7.74 -8.74 8.14
N ALA A 36 -8.55 -7.91 7.48
CA ALA A 36 -9.43 -6.95 8.16
C ALA A 36 -10.44 -7.66 9.06
N LYS A 37 -10.95 -8.81 8.62
CA LYS A 37 -11.89 -9.62 9.41
C LYS A 37 -11.26 -10.14 10.70
N VAL A 38 -9.99 -10.54 10.65
CA VAL A 38 -9.24 -11.04 11.82
C VAL A 38 -9.01 -9.92 12.83
N ILE A 39 -8.61 -8.74 12.34
CA ILE A 39 -8.36 -7.56 13.17
C ILE A 39 -9.67 -7.04 13.78
N GLY A 40 -10.74 -6.92 12.98
CA GLY A 40 -12.07 -6.52 13.45
C GLY A 40 -12.59 -7.43 14.55
N LYS A 41 -12.56 -8.76 14.35
CA LYS A 41 -12.97 -9.72 15.38
C LYS A 41 -12.08 -9.71 16.62
N SER A 42 -10.78 -9.45 16.47
CA SER A 42 -9.87 -9.32 17.61
C SER A 42 -10.19 -8.07 18.45
N ILE A 43 -10.57 -6.96 17.80
CA ILE A 43 -10.95 -5.71 18.48
C ILE A 43 -12.31 -5.86 19.17
N GLU A 44 -13.29 -6.48 18.50
CA GLU A 44 -14.59 -6.82 19.08
C GLU A 44 -14.43 -7.69 20.35
N LYS A 45 -13.58 -8.72 20.31
CA LYS A 45 -13.29 -9.57 21.48
C LYS A 45 -12.68 -8.83 22.67
N ARG A 46 -12.06 -7.66 22.44
CA ARG A 46 -11.50 -6.79 23.48
C ARG A 46 -12.50 -5.71 23.92
N GLY A 47 -13.74 -5.76 23.44
CA GLY A 47 -14.80 -4.79 23.73
C GLY A 47 -14.73 -3.51 22.87
N GLY A 48 -13.96 -3.51 21.78
CA GLY A 48 -13.86 -2.38 20.86
C GLY A 48 -14.93 -2.40 19.76
N ASP A 49 -15.03 -1.29 19.03
CA ASP A 49 -15.99 -1.15 17.92
C ASP A 49 -15.58 -1.99 16.71
N LEU A 50 -16.54 -2.77 16.20
CA LEU A 50 -16.31 -3.68 15.08
C LEU A 50 -16.07 -2.92 13.77
N GLY A 51 -16.77 -1.80 13.56
CA GLY A 51 -16.61 -0.95 12.38
C GLY A 51 -15.21 -0.33 12.31
N GLY A 52 -14.77 0.27 13.41
CA GLY A 52 -13.42 0.79 13.57
C GLY A 52 -12.35 -0.29 13.44
N GLY A 53 -12.62 -1.50 13.96
CA GLY A 53 -11.71 -2.62 13.82
C GLY A 53 -11.56 -3.13 12.38
N TYR A 54 -12.65 -3.15 11.60
CA TYR A 54 -12.57 -3.43 10.16
C TYR A 54 -11.85 -2.32 9.41
N PHE A 55 -12.07 -1.04 9.75
CA PHE A 55 -11.36 0.08 9.13
C PHE A 55 -9.85 -0.01 9.34
N SER A 56 -9.39 -0.18 10.59
CA SER A 56 -7.97 -0.40 10.89
C SER A 56 -7.42 -1.65 10.21
N GLY A 57 -8.22 -2.71 10.17
CA GLY A 57 -7.86 -3.94 9.50
C GLY A 57 -7.67 -3.77 7.99
N ASN A 58 -8.50 -2.94 7.34
CA ASN A 58 -8.34 -2.62 5.93
C ASN A 58 -7.08 -1.78 5.67
N ILE A 59 -6.74 -0.83 6.54
CA ILE A 59 -5.49 -0.06 6.42
C ILE A 59 -4.26 -0.97 6.57
N VAL A 60 -4.24 -1.81 7.61
CA VAL A 60 -3.08 -2.68 7.90
C VAL A 60 -2.91 -3.78 6.85
N CYS A 61 -4.02 -4.27 6.30
CA CYS A 61 -4.00 -5.40 5.38
C CYS A 61 -4.19 -5.01 3.90
N SER A 62 -4.42 -3.74 3.56
CA SER A 62 -4.29 -3.26 2.18
C SER A 62 -2.83 -2.92 1.91
N PRO A 63 -2.15 -3.67 1.03
CA PRO A 63 -0.94 -3.17 0.42
C PRO A 63 -1.36 -2.17 -0.66
N ASP A 64 -1.67 -0.96 -0.22
CA ASP A 64 -2.12 0.12 -1.09
C ASP A 64 -0.99 0.59 -2.01
N ALA A 65 -1.36 1.17 -3.16
CA ALA A 65 -0.42 1.65 -4.15
C ALA A 65 0.58 2.68 -3.57
N SER A 66 0.18 3.46 -2.55
CA SER A 66 1.04 4.43 -1.84
C SER A 66 2.09 3.75 -0.96
N ALA A 67 1.73 2.69 -0.22
CA ALA A 67 2.65 1.89 0.56
C ALA A 67 3.69 1.25 -0.37
N GLY A 68 3.26 0.76 -1.54
CA GLY A 68 4.16 0.21 -2.54
C GLY A 68 5.12 1.24 -3.15
N THR A 69 4.65 2.46 -3.45
CA THR A 69 5.51 3.55 -3.97
C THR A 69 6.49 4.05 -2.92
N LEU A 70 6.09 4.14 -1.66
CA LEU A 70 6.98 4.47 -0.56
C LEU A 70 8.06 3.40 -0.38
N LEU A 71 7.66 2.12 -0.38
CA LEU A 71 8.58 0.99 -0.20
C LEU A 71 9.57 0.89 -1.37
N ALA A 72 9.13 1.18 -2.60
CA ALA A 72 10.00 1.29 -3.78
C ALA A 72 10.99 2.45 -3.69
N SER A 73 10.56 3.60 -3.17
CA SER A 73 11.43 4.77 -2.96
C SER A 73 12.47 4.51 -1.88
N CYS A 74 12.06 3.93 -0.76
CA CYS A 74 12.96 3.48 0.31
C CYS A 74 13.92 2.39 -0.18
N GLY A 75 13.44 1.47 -1.01
CA GLY A 75 14.24 0.42 -1.61
C GLY A 75 15.31 0.99 -2.53
N TYR A 76 14.94 1.89 -3.44
CA TYR A 76 15.86 2.60 -4.34
C TYR A 76 16.96 3.34 -3.57
N TYR A 77 16.58 4.02 -2.48
CA TYR A 77 17.53 4.75 -1.63
C TYR A 77 18.42 3.83 -0.79
N GLY A 78 17.84 2.80 -0.16
CA GLY A 78 18.51 1.97 0.86
C GLY A 78 19.25 0.74 0.31
N PHE A 79 18.72 0.09 -0.73
CA PHE A 79 19.31 -1.10 -1.34
C PHE A 79 20.05 -0.81 -2.65
N GLY A 80 20.04 0.46 -3.08
CA GLY A 80 20.71 0.94 -4.27
C GLY A 80 19.81 0.90 -5.50
N GLY A 81 19.87 1.99 -6.27
CA GLY A 81 19.46 2.08 -7.67
C GLY A 81 18.13 1.40 -8.04
N PRO A 82 17.98 1.02 -9.32
CA PRO A 82 16.80 0.30 -9.82
C PRO A 82 16.56 -1.05 -9.11
N GLU A 83 17.61 -1.71 -8.63
CA GLU A 83 17.57 -3.03 -8.00
C GLU A 83 16.75 -3.01 -6.70
N GLY A 84 16.93 -1.97 -5.87
CA GLY A 84 16.16 -1.78 -4.65
C GLY A 84 14.67 -1.54 -4.91
N GLY A 85 14.34 -0.86 -6.02
CA GLY A 85 12.95 -0.71 -6.48
C GLY A 85 12.32 -2.04 -6.90
N LEU A 86 13.07 -2.93 -7.55
CA LEU A 86 12.61 -4.27 -7.95
C LEU A 86 12.36 -5.19 -6.74
N ILE A 87 13.24 -5.15 -5.74
CA ILE A 87 13.08 -5.90 -4.49
C ILE A 87 11.82 -5.41 -3.75
N ALA A 88 11.62 -4.10 -3.68
CA ALA A 88 10.41 -3.53 -3.10
C ALA A 88 9.15 -3.95 -3.84
N ALA A 89 9.16 -3.90 -5.18
CA ALA A 89 8.04 -4.37 -6.01
C ALA A 89 7.73 -5.85 -5.77
N LEU A 90 8.75 -6.69 -5.56
CA LEU A 90 8.60 -8.11 -5.21
C LEU A 90 7.92 -8.28 -3.84
N PHE A 91 8.33 -7.50 -2.83
CA PHE A 91 7.70 -7.54 -1.52
C PHE A 91 6.25 -7.07 -1.54
N VAL A 92 5.94 -6.01 -2.31
CA VAL A 92 4.57 -5.55 -2.53
C VAL A 92 3.76 -6.63 -3.24
N TYR A 93 4.31 -7.27 -4.28
CA TYR A 93 3.65 -8.38 -4.98
C TYR A 93 3.29 -9.56 -4.06
N PHE A 94 4.21 -9.97 -3.18
CA PHE A 94 3.94 -11.01 -2.19
C PHE A 94 2.96 -10.54 -1.10
N GLY A 95 3.10 -9.30 -0.63
CA GLY A 95 2.17 -8.67 0.31
C GLY A 95 0.74 -8.64 -0.24
N ASN A 96 0.56 -8.20 -1.49
CA ASN A 96 -0.70 -8.23 -2.21
C ASN A 96 -1.30 -9.62 -2.24
N ARG A 97 -0.51 -10.68 -2.50
CA ARG A 97 -1.03 -12.07 -2.54
C ARG A 97 -1.33 -12.66 -1.17
N MET A 98 -0.56 -12.30 -0.16
CA MET A 98 -0.84 -12.72 1.22
C MET A 98 -2.09 -12.03 1.76
N CYS A 99 -2.29 -10.77 1.38
CA CYS A 99 -3.45 -9.97 1.75
C CYS A 99 -4.66 -10.16 0.83
N ALA A 100 -4.47 -10.78 -0.35
CA ALA A 100 -5.49 -10.97 -1.37
C ALA A 100 -6.72 -11.69 -0.79
N ASP A 101 -7.73 -10.88 -0.57
CA ASP A 101 -9.12 -11.27 -0.75
C ASP A 101 -9.37 -11.31 -2.26
N PRO A 102 -10.11 -12.29 -2.79
CA PRO A 102 -10.57 -12.26 -4.19
C PRO A 102 -11.22 -10.93 -4.59
N GLY A 103 -11.74 -10.11 -3.65
CA GLY A 103 -12.23 -8.76 -3.96
C GLY A 103 -11.16 -7.67 -4.18
N TYR A 104 -9.87 -7.92 -3.92
CA TYR A 104 -8.81 -6.90 -3.98
C TYR A 104 -8.14 -6.76 -5.36
N ALA A 105 -8.30 -7.75 -6.24
CA ALA A 105 -7.78 -7.72 -7.60
C ALA A 105 -8.58 -8.68 -8.50
N GLY A 106 -9.84 -8.32 -8.79
CA GLY A 106 -10.73 -9.04 -9.71
C GLY A 106 -11.78 -9.90 -9.04
#